data_AF-A0A0C2CWQ8-F1
#
_entry.id   AF-A0A0C2CWQ8-F1
#
_cell.length_a   1.000
_cell.length_b   1.000
_cell.length_c   1.000
_cell.angle_alpha   90.00
_cell.angle_beta   90.00
_cell.angle_gamma   90.00
#
_symmetry.space_group_name_H-M   'P 1'
#
loop_
_entity.id
_entity.type
_entity.pdbx_description
1 polymer ?
#
loop_
_entity_poly.entity_id
_entity_poly.type
_entity_poly.pdbx_seq_one_letter_code
_entity_poly.pdbx_strand_id
1 'polypeptide(L)'
;MGAVGLGMLASVGVSCLIPDHDIQVLTTDVNRYPVRFVEGIELSEEARCACSEASCECPMAPLTLVPPFLDPDDPAYQFCICGENKVDANRLPGVTLYVEDQDEVDGDADDPVRAAALLDWDPTLGDTAVDYVAYRNYLDPREPLALYYSPFETSVLKRPRPYLRAITLSDSEGFDLCNGAGRPVGPGFHTLSIIASDRLWFKRETQTGDTGTESMEVVQDGVPDIAAGATYDVQTYVFKCLEEGDDFCECADITDP
;
A
#
# COMPACT_ATOMS: atom_id res chain seq x y z
N MET A 1 -22.73 78.08 -36.72
CA MET A 1 -22.01 77.69 -35.48
C MET A 1 -23.06 77.33 -34.44
N GLY A 2 -23.00 76.12 -33.89
CA GLY A 2 -23.94 75.65 -32.86
C GLY A 2 -24.02 74.12 -32.91
N ALA A 3 -23.22 73.47 -32.06
CA ALA A 3 -22.88 72.06 -32.12
C ALA A 3 -23.96 71.13 -31.53
N VAL A 4 -23.91 69.89 -32.01
CA VAL A 4 -24.60 68.68 -31.55
C VAL A 4 -24.17 68.34 -30.12
N GLY A 5 -25.12 67.96 -29.26
CA GLY A 5 -24.86 67.39 -27.94
C GLY A 5 -25.67 66.12 -27.72
N LEU A 6 -25.08 64.97 -28.05
CA LEU A 6 -25.59 63.63 -27.74
C LEU A 6 -25.00 63.22 -26.38
N GLY A 7 -25.81 63.18 -25.33
CA GLY A 7 -25.39 62.73 -23.99
C GLY A 7 -25.78 61.27 -23.77
N MET A 8 -24.85 60.35 -24.00
CA MET A 8 -24.99 58.94 -23.65
C MET A 8 -24.26 58.69 -22.32
N LEU A 9 -25.02 58.52 -21.24
CA LEU A 9 -24.51 58.11 -19.93
C LEU A 9 -24.13 56.63 -20.01
N ALA A 10 -22.84 56.34 -20.13
CA ALA A 10 -22.31 55.00 -19.97
C ALA A 10 -22.29 54.64 -18.47
N SER A 11 -23.20 53.76 -18.05
CA SER A 11 -23.16 53.10 -16.75
C SER A 11 -21.98 52.11 -16.73
N VAL A 12 -20.86 52.51 -16.13
CA VAL A 12 -19.75 51.61 -15.84
C VAL A 12 -20.20 50.75 -14.66
N GLY A 13 -20.72 49.56 -14.96
CA GLY A 13 -20.96 48.53 -13.96
C GLY A 13 -19.63 48.11 -13.36
N VAL A 14 -19.41 48.42 -12.09
CA VAL A 14 -18.30 47.89 -11.32
C VAL A 14 -18.62 46.42 -11.06
N SER A 15 -18.22 45.53 -11.95
CA SER A 15 -18.12 44.11 -11.65
C SER A 15 -17.01 43.97 -10.62
N CYS A 16 -17.37 43.84 -9.34
CA CYS A 16 -16.45 43.32 -8.35
C CYS A 16 -16.05 41.92 -8.80
N LEU A 17 -14.88 41.79 -9.42
CA LEU A 17 -14.10 40.57 -9.36
C LEU A 17 -13.85 40.36 -7.87
N ILE A 18 -14.63 39.48 -7.24
CA ILE A 18 -14.23 38.89 -5.98
C ILE A 18 -13.13 37.91 -6.40
N PRO A 19 -11.83 38.18 -6.13
CA PRO A 19 -10.85 37.12 -6.23
C PRO A 19 -11.27 36.06 -5.22
N ASP A 20 -11.85 34.99 -5.73
CA ASP A 20 -12.08 33.79 -4.95
C ASP A 20 -10.69 33.24 -4.61
N HIS A 21 -10.25 33.51 -3.38
CA HIS A 21 -8.91 33.18 -2.91
C HIS A 21 -8.76 31.69 -2.59
N ASP A 22 -9.85 30.91 -2.69
CA ASP A 22 -9.90 29.50 -2.36
C ASP A 22 -10.13 28.60 -3.59
N ILE A 23 -10.01 29.12 -4.82
CA ILE A 23 -9.93 28.27 -6.01
C ILE A 23 -8.50 27.75 -6.13
N GLN A 24 -8.23 26.58 -5.55
CA GLN A 24 -7.05 25.79 -5.90
C GLN A 24 -7.27 25.16 -7.27
N VAL A 25 -6.63 25.71 -8.30
CA VAL A 25 -6.53 25.03 -9.60
C VAL A 25 -5.46 23.96 -9.47
N LEU A 26 -5.84 22.77 -9.02
CA LEU A 26 -4.98 21.59 -9.03
C LEU A 26 -4.82 21.13 -10.48
N THR A 27 -3.75 21.55 -11.14
CA THR A 27 -3.43 21.13 -12.52
C THR A 27 -2.72 19.79 -12.60
N THR A 28 -2.67 19.02 -11.53
CA THR A 28 -1.89 17.79 -11.49
C THR A 28 -2.67 16.71 -10.77
N ASP A 29 -3.28 15.81 -11.54
CA ASP A 29 -3.48 14.42 -11.12
C ASP A 29 -2.10 13.74 -10.97
N VAL A 30 -1.14 14.34 -10.26
CA VAL A 30 0.21 13.81 -10.07
C VAL A 30 0.48 13.93 -8.59
N ASN A 31 0.70 12.79 -7.92
CA ASN A 31 1.08 12.76 -6.52
C ASN A 31 2.35 13.61 -6.33
N ARG A 32 2.34 14.48 -5.31
CA ARG A 32 3.46 15.39 -5.01
C ARG A 32 4.58 14.68 -4.25
N TYR A 33 4.27 13.67 -3.46
CA TYR A 33 5.22 12.91 -2.65
C TYR A 33 5.14 11.40 -2.92
N PRO A 34 6.26 10.72 -3.18
CA PRO A 34 6.21 9.31 -3.51
C PRO A 34 5.73 8.48 -2.30
N VAL A 35 4.85 7.52 -2.57
CA VAL A 35 4.60 6.39 -1.66
C VAL A 35 5.91 5.68 -1.36
N ARG A 36 6.14 5.32 -0.09
CA ARG A 36 7.33 4.57 0.32
C ARG A 36 7.06 3.63 1.50
N PHE A 37 7.70 2.47 1.50
CA PHE A 37 7.83 1.65 2.69
C PHE A 37 8.72 2.35 3.71
N VAL A 38 8.32 2.31 4.97
CA VAL A 38 9.08 2.89 6.08
C VAL A 38 9.27 1.84 7.17
N GLU A 39 10.49 1.80 7.68
CA GLU A 39 10.87 0.92 8.77
C GLU A 39 11.47 1.74 9.90
N GLY A 40 11.14 1.36 11.14
CA GLY A 40 11.89 1.83 12.29
C GLY A 40 13.36 1.43 12.20
N ILE A 41 14.20 2.18 12.87
CA ILE A 41 15.58 1.76 13.16
C ILE A 41 15.82 1.86 14.65
N GLU A 42 16.66 0.98 15.18
CA GLU A 42 17.11 1.14 16.56
C GLU A 42 17.97 2.40 16.67
N LEU A 43 17.56 3.34 17.52
CA LEU A 43 18.30 4.56 17.80
C LEU A 43 19.12 4.41 19.08
N SER A 44 20.32 4.98 19.07
CA SER A 44 21.07 5.19 20.30
C SER A 44 20.31 6.13 21.25
N GLU A 45 20.64 6.09 22.54
CA GLU A 45 20.04 6.97 23.54
C GLU A 45 20.27 8.46 23.20
N GLU A 46 21.47 8.81 22.75
CA GLU A 46 21.82 10.16 22.34
C GLU A 46 20.97 10.64 21.15
N ALA A 47 20.74 9.77 20.17
CA ALA A 47 19.92 10.10 19.00
C ALA A 47 18.44 10.30 19.36
N ARG A 48 17.89 9.49 20.29
CA ARG A 48 16.53 9.66 20.78
C ARG A 48 16.34 10.98 21.53
N CYS A 49 17.29 11.35 22.39
CA CYS A 49 17.27 12.62 23.11
C CYS A 49 17.50 13.85 22.20
N ALA A 50 18.26 13.72 21.12
CA ALA A 50 18.42 14.80 20.14
C ALA A 50 17.12 15.14 19.40
N CYS A 51 16.22 14.17 19.29
CA CYS A 51 14.94 14.30 18.59
C CYS A 51 13.88 15.01 19.45
N SER A 52 13.86 14.73 20.75
CA SER A 52 12.99 15.39 21.71
C SER A 52 13.70 15.50 23.07
N GLU A 53 14.18 16.69 23.40
CA GLU A 53 14.88 16.92 24.68
C GLU A 53 13.98 16.66 25.90
N ALA A 54 12.65 16.77 25.76
CA ALA A 54 11.70 16.62 26.85
C ALA A 54 11.32 15.16 27.16
N SER A 55 11.26 14.31 26.14
CA SER A 55 10.83 12.91 26.27
C SER A 55 11.94 11.90 26.01
N CYS A 56 13.01 12.31 25.33
CA CYS A 56 13.99 11.39 24.75
C CYS A 56 13.33 10.25 23.94
N GLU A 57 12.21 10.56 23.29
CA GLU A 57 11.51 9.68 22.38
C GLU A 57 11.43 10.34 21.00
N CYS A 58 11.52 9.53 19.96
CA CYS A 58 11.61 10.00 18.61
C CYS A 58 10.54 9.30 17.77
N PRO A 59 9.73 10.04 17.00
CA PRO A 59 8.62 9.43 16.29
C PRO A 59 9.10 8.73 15.02
N MET A 60 9.37 7.43 15.16
CA MET A 60 9.80 6.54 14.08
C MET A 60 8.72 5.51 13.79
N ALA A 61 8.61 5.04 12.55
CA ALA A 61 7.78 3.88 12.28
C ALA A 61 8.19 2.70 13.19
N PRO A 62 7.27 1.79 13.54
CA PRO A 62 7.63 0.59 14.28
C PRO A 62 8.63 -0.27 13.50
N LEU A 63 9.40 -1.10 14.22
CA LEU A 63 10.31 -2.05 13.59
C LEU A 63 9.52 -3.13 12.85
N THR A 64 9.97 -3.47 11.64
CA THR A 64 9.49 -4.66 10.92
C THR A 64 10.44 -5.80 11.23
N LEU A 65 9.96 -6.87 11.88
CA LEU A 65 10.83 -7.93 12.40
C LEU A 65 11.08 -9.08 11.40
N VAL A 66 10.94 -8.82 10.09
CA VAL A 66 11.04 -9.85 9.05
C VAL A 66 12.14 -9.48 8.05
N PRO A 67 13.21 -10.29 7.93
CA PRO A 67 14.29 -9.99 7.01
C PRO A 67 13.86 -10.24 5.55
N PRO A 68 14.48 -9.58 4.56
CA PRO A 68 14.17 -9.80 3.14
C PRO A 68 14.46 -11.22 2.65
N PHE A 69 15.39 -11.95 3.27
CA PHE A 69 15.65 -13.36 2.99
C PHE A 69 15.28 -14.18 4.22
N LEU A 70 14.25 -15.02 4.07
CA LEU A 70 13.77 -15.96 5.08
C LEU A 70 14.58 -17.25 4.90
N ASP A 71 15.67 -17.35 5.66
CA ASP A 71 16.67 -18.40 5.52
C ASP A 71 16.12 -19.77 5.97
N PRO A 72 15.97 -20.77 5.08
CA PRO A 72 15.43 -22.08 5.45
C PRO A 72 16.33 -22.88 6.40
N ASP A 73 17.59 -22.46 6.62
CA ASP A 73 18.47 -23.05 7.63
C ASP A 73 18.14 -22.54 9.05
N ASP A 74 17.38 -21.45 9.19
CA ASP A 74 16.83 -20.96 10.46
C ASP A 74 15.47 -21.64 10.73
N PRO A 75 15.29 -22.33 11.87
CA PRO A 75 14.00 -22.94 12.24
C PRO A 75 12.81 -21.97 12.23
N ALA A 76 13.04 -20.67 12.37
CA ALA A 76 11.98 -19.67 12.28
C ALA A 76 11.39 -19.48 10.86
N TYR A 77 12.06 -20.00 9.82
CA TYR A 77 11.72 -19.77 8.41
C TYR A 77 11.64 -21.06 7.58
N GLN A 78 11.24 -22.16 8.23
CA GLN A 78 11.06 -23.47 7.60
C GLN A 78 9.60 -23.71 7.24
N PHE A 79 9.17 -23.18 6.10
CA PHE A 79 7.78 -23.21 5.68
C PHE A 79 7.40 -24.45 4.88
N CYS A 80 6.16 -24.91 5.06
CA CYS A 80 5.66 -26.16 4.52
C CYS A 80 4.52 -26.00 3.52
N ILE A 81 4.56 -26.81 2.47
CA ILE A 81 3.38 -27.08 1.65
C ILE A 81 2.57 -28.15 2.37
N CYS A 82 1.42 -27.75 2.87
CA CYS A 82 0.50 -28.63 3.60
C CYS A 82 -0.69 -29.01 2.71
N GLY A 83 -1.09 -30.28 2.79
CA GLY A 83 -2.27 -30.77 2.07
C GLY A 83 -3.59 -30.15 2.55
N GLU A 84 -4.69 -30.55 1.93
CA GLU A 84 -6.02 -30.05 2.29
C GLU A 84 -6.34 -30.27 3.79
N ASN A 85 -6.95 -29.26 4.42
CA ASN A 85 -7.31 -29.22 5.84
C ASN A 85 -6.13 -29.27 6.83
N LYS A 86 -4.92 -28.97 6.35
CA LYS A 86 -3.74 -28.77 7.18
C LYS A 86 -3.19 -27.36 6.98
N VAL A 87 -2.39 -26.95 7.94
CA VAL A 87 -1.71 -25.66 7.97
C VAL A 87 -0.27 -25.83 8.39
N ASP A 88 0.58 -24.93 7.92
CA ASP A 88 1.99 -24.91 8.31
C ASP A 88 2.11 -24.54 9.80
N ALA A 89 2.69 -25.43 10.60
CA ALA A 89 2.93 -25.17 12.02
C ALA A 89 4.01 -24.10 12.25
N ASN A 90 4.88 -23.88 11.26
CA ASN A 90 5.96 -22.89 11.26
C ASN A 90 5.58 -21.58 10.56
N ARG A 91 4.30 -21.39 10.21
CA ARG A 91 3.80 -20.12 9.67
C ARG A 91 4.16 -18.94 10.57
N LEU A 92 4.31 -17.77 9.98
CA LEU A 92 4.67 -16.57 10.73
C LEU A 92 3.50 -16.13 11.63
N PRO A 93 3.75 -15.51 12.81
CA PRO A 93 2.71 -14.98 13.69
C PRO A 93 1.96 -13.75 13.13
N GLY A 94 2.16 -13.42 11.85
CA GLY A 94 1.68 -12.22 11.19
C GLY A 94 2.80 -11.20 10.97
N VAL A 95 2.75 -10.52 9.83
CA VAL A 95 3.74 -9.51 9.43
C VAL A 95 3.03 -8.18 9.29
N THR A 96 3.57 -7.13 9.90
CA THR A 96 3.06 -5.76 9.71
C THR A 96 4.13 -4.89 9.08
N LEU A 97 3.80 -4.29 7.93
CA LEU A 97 4.62 -3.32 7.22
C LEU A 97 3.97 -1.94 7.34
N TYR A 98 4.78 -0.89 7.17
CA TYR A 98 4.30 0.48 7.21
C TYR A 98 4.64 1.19 5.91
N VAL A 99 3.67 1.94 5.41
CA VAL A 99 3.79 2.74 4.21
C VAL A 99 3.46 4.19 4.54
N GLU A 100 4.22 5.12 3.99
CA GLU A 100 4.01 6.56 4.13
C GLU A 100 3.66 7.17 2.77
N ASP A 101 2.66 8.04 2.80
CA ASP A 101 2.39 9.04 1.76
C ASP A 101 2.30 10.40 2.47
N GLN A 102 2.89 11.45 1.88
CA GLN A 102 2.96 12.77 2.51
C GLN A 102 2.01 13.79 1.88
N ASP A 103 1.20 13.38 0.91
CA ASP A 103 0.20 14.26 0.32
C ASP A 103 -0.90 14.62 1.34
N GLU A 104 -1.08 15.93 1.56
CA GLU A 104 -1.95 16.54 2.56
C GLU A 104 -2.82 17.62 1.91
N VAL A 105 -4.13 17.59 2.19
CA VAL A 105 -5.06 18.69 1.91
C VAL A 105 -5.83 19.02 3.19
N ASP A 106 -5.81 20.29 3.58
CA ASP A 106 -6.53 20.85 4.74
C ASP A 106 -6.28 20.16 6.09
N GLY A 107 -5.16 19.44 6.26
CA GLY A 107 -4.85 18.73 7.50
C GLY A 107 -4.97 17.22 7.43
N ASP A 108 -5.56 16.71 6.35
CA ASP A 108 -5.90 15.30 6.16
C ASP A 108 -5.10 14.70 5.00
N ALA A 109 -4.91 13.38 5.04
CA ALA A 109 -4.27 12.65 3.95
C ALA A 109 -5.09 12.82 2.66
N ASP A 110 -4.45 13.24 1.58
CA ASP A 110 -5.11 13.54 0.30
C ASP A 110 -5.53 12.25 -0.42
N ASP A 111 -4.57 11.31 -0.58
CA ASP A 111 -4.75 10.12 -1.41
C ASP A 111 -4.89 8.81 -0.61
N PRO A 112 -5.81 7.91 -1.01
CA PRO A 112 -5.90 6.57 -0.44
C PRO A 112 -4.80 5.66 -1.00
N VAL A 113 -3.91 5.17 -0.14
CA VAL A 113 -2.92 4.15 -0.53
C VAL A 113 -3.54 2.76 -0.50
N ARG A 114 -3.15 1.93 -1.45
CA ARG A 114 -3.56 0.53 -1.59
C ARG A 114 -2.33 -0.34 -1.79
N ALA A 115 -2.39 -1.63 -1.45
CA ALA A 115 -1.23 -2.51 -1.59
C ALA A 115 -1.59 -3.93 -1.99
N ALA A 116 -0.73 -4.55 -2.82
CA ALA A 116 -0.84 -5.92 -3.33
C ALA A 116 0.25 -6.82 -2.77
N ALA A 117 -0.08 -8.10 -2.66
CA ALA A 117 0.89 -9.17 -2.56
C ALA A 117 1.03 -9.87 -3.92
N LEU A 118 2.23 -9.87 -4.48
CA LEU A 118 2.55 -10.48 -5.76
C LEU A 118 3.51 -11.66 -5.55
N LEU A 119 3.09 -12.87 -5.93
CA LEU A 119 3.89 -14.09 -5.81
C LEU A 119 4.63 -14.37 -7.11
N ASP A 120 5.96 -14.53 -7.05
CA ASP A 120 6.86 -14.83 -8.17
C ASP A 120 6.74 -13.83 -9.32
N TRP A 121 6.50 -12.55 -8.98
CA TRP A 121 6.36 -11.46 -9.94
C TRP A 121 7.69 -11.11 -10.61
N ASP A 122 7.64 -10.97 -11.94
CA ASP A 122 8.75 -10.46 -12.74
C ASP A 122 8.46 -9.01 -13.17
N PRO A 123 9.21 -8.02 -12.64
CA PRO A 123 9.01 -6.60 -12.96
C PRO A 123 9.33 -6.26 -14.42
N THR A 124 10.00 -7.15 -15.16
CA THR A 124 10.39 -6.91 -16.56
C THR A 124 9.28 -7.21 -17.57
N LEU A 125 8.21 -7.89 -17.15
CA LEU A 125 7.09 -8.26 -18.01
C LEU A 125 6.07 -7.12 -18.24
N GLY A 126 6.17 -6.01 -17.51
CA GLY A 126 5.31 -4.84 -17.68
C GLY A 126 3.83 -5.09 -17.35
N ASP A 127 2.92 -4.42 -18.06
CA ASP A 127 1.48 -4.34 -17.75
C ASP A 127 0.70 -5.66 -17.95
N THR A 128 1.32 -6.73 -18.45
CA THR A 128 0.67 -8.05 -18.59
C THR A 128 0.59 -8.84 -17.27
N ALA A 129 1.06 -8.27 -16.16
CA ALA A 129 1.32 -8.91 -14.87
C ALA A 129 0.09 -9.16 -13.95
N VAL A 130 -1.08 -9.49 -14.51
CA VAL A 130 -2.32 -9.66 -13.71
C VAL A 130 -2.38 -10.97 -12.92
N ASP A 131 -1.64 -12.00 -13.34
CA ASP A 131 -1.71 -13.35 -12.76
C ASP A 131 -0.83 -13.53 -11.50
N TYR A 132 -0.16 -12.47 -11.03
CA TYR A 132 0.76 -12.57 -9.89
C TYR A 132 0.11 -12.23 -8.55
N VAL A 133 -1.07 -11.59 -8.53
CA VAL A 133 -1.75 -11.23 -7.28
C VAL A 133 -2.14 -12.49 -6.50
N ALA A 134 -1.57 -12.64 -5.31
CA ALA A 134 -1.77 -13.74 -4.39
C ALA A 134 -2.20 -13.20 -3.01
N TYR A 135 -2.46 -14.09 -2.04
CA TYR A 135 -2.67 -13.73 -0.63
C TYR A 135 -3.83 -12.76 -0.38
N ARG A 136 -4.84 -12.77 -1.26
CA ARG A 136 -5.99 -11.83 -1.22
C ARG A 136 -6.82 -11.93 0.07
N ASN A 137 -6.71 -13.05 0.79
CA ASN A 137 -7.36 -13.22 2.09
C ASN A 137 -6.67 -12.41 3.20
N TYR A 138 -5.38 -12.09 3.04
CA TYR A 138 -4.61 -11.26 3.97
C TYR A 138 -4.58 -9.80 3.54
N LEU A 139 -4.57 -9.55 2.23
CA LEU A 139 -4.44 -8.22 1.66
C LEU A 139 -5.37 -8.09 0.45
N ASP A 140 -6.56 -7.53 0.66
CA ASP A 140 -7.51 -7.27 -0.43
C ASP A 140 -7.01 -6.11 -1.27
N PRO A 141 -6.79 -6.33 -2.58
CA PRO A 141 -6.35 -5.26 -3.41
C PRO A 141 -7.35 -4.09 -3.53
N ARG A 142 -8.64 -4.37 -3.44
CA ARG A 142 -9.66 -3.37 -3.75
C ARG A 142 -9.98 -2.46 -2.59
N GLU A 143 -9.32 -2.64 -1.44
CA GLU A 143 -9.53 -1.83 -0.25
C GLU A 143 -8.36 -0.87 -0.01
N PRO A 144 -8.64 0.40 0.38
CA PRO A 144 -7.59 1.30 0.82
C PRO A 144 -7.04 0.87 2.18
N LEU A 145 -5.73 1.01 2.37
CA LEU A 145 -5.08 0.72 3.64
C LEU A 145 -5.55 1.69 4.72
N ALA A 146 -5.82 1.15 5.91
CA ALA A 146 -6.21 1.95 7.05
C ALA A 146 -5.08 2.90 7.49
N LEU A 147 -5.45 4.12 7.86
CA LEU A 147 -4.52 5.04 8.52
C LEU A 147 -4.10 4.43 9.87
N TYR A 148 -2.79 4.40 10.09
CA TYR A 148 -2.19 3.95 11.33
C TYR A 148 -1.90 5.17 12.20
N TYR A 149 -2.89 5.54 13.01
CA TYR A 149 -2.76 6.61 13.99
C TYR A 149 -1.81 6.17 15.09
N SER A 150 -0.60 6.72 15.05
CA SER A 150 0.41 6.54 16.09
C SER A 150 0.72 7.88 16.76
N PRO A 151 1.22 7.91 18.02
CA PRO A 151 1.87 9.09 18.59
C PRO A 151 2.98 9.73 17.70
N PHE A 152 3.36 9.09 16.59
CA PHE A 152 4.24 9.62 15.54
C PHE A 152 3.68 10.84 14.77
N GLU A 153 2.41 11.17 14.92
CA GLU A 153 1.81 12.41 14.38
C GLU A 153 2.15 13.67 15.20
N THR A 154 2.96 13.55 16.25
CA THR A 154 3.47 14.70 16.99
C THR A 154 4.32 15.58 16.08
N SER A 155 3.97 16.86 15.99
CA SER A 155 4.65 17.83 15.12
C SER A 155 6.12 17.97 15.50
N VAL A 156 7.02 17.32 14.75
CA VAL A 156 8.45 17.54 14.88
C VAL A 156 8.83 18.77 14.07
N LEU A 157 9.68 19.64 14.62
CA LEU A 157 10.19 20.81 13.93
C LEU A 157 10.74 20.44 12.54
N LYS A 158 10.09 20.96 11.49
CA LYS A 158 10.48 20.84 10.06
C LYS A 158 10.27 19.48 9.38
N ARG A 159 9.51 18.55 9.97
CA ARG A 159 9.06 17.33 9.27
C ARG A 159 7.56 17.47 8.90
N PRO A 160 7.16 17.24 7.63
CA PRO A 160 5.75 17.03 7.29
C PRO A 160 5.12 15.94 8.16
N ARG A 161 3.81 16.00 8.39
CA ARG A 161 3.12 14.94 9.13
C ARG A 161 3.22 13.63 8.34
N PRO A 162 3.73 12.54 8.93
CA PRO A 162 3.80 11.27 8.23
C PRO A 162 2.41 10.61 8.27
N TYR A 163 1.69 10.56 7.15
CA TYR A 163 0.47 9.73 7.06
C TYR A 163 0.88 8.28 6.87
N LEU A 164 1.04 7.59 8.00
CA LEU A 164 1.39 6.18 8.04
C LEU A 164 0.15 5.32 7.82
N ARG A 165 0.33 4.25 7.06
CA ARG A 165 -0.66 3.20 6.83
C ARG A 165 -0.04 1.85 7.13
N ALA A 166 -0.80 0.98 7.77
CA ALA A 166 -0.33 -0.35 8.14
C ALA A 166 -0.83 -1.38 7.12
N ILE A 167 0.07 -2.26 6.70
CA ILE A 167 -0.24 -3.47 5.94
C ILE A 167 -0.03 -4.64 6.88
N THR A 168 -1.10 -5.31 7.29
CA THR A 168 -1.02 -6.49 8.16
C THR A 168 -1.32 -7.73 7.33
N LEU A 169 -0.29 -8.57 7.14
CA LEU A 169 -0.40 -9.87 6.51
C LEU A 169 -0.56 -10.92 7.61
N SER A 170 -1.80 -11.25 7.96
CA SER A 170 -2.13 -12.30 8.93
C SER A 170 -3.62 -12.60 8.91
N ASP A 171 -4.01 -13.82 9.26
CA ASP A 171 -5.35 -14.19 9.72
C ASP A 171 -5.33 -14.55 11.21
N SER A 172 -6.39 -15.21 11.70
CA SER A 172 -6.49 -15.70 13.09
C SER A 172 -5.47 -16.79 13.45
N GLU A 173 -4.89 -17.43 12.46
CA GLU A 173 -3.96 -18.53 12.57
C GLU A 173 -2.51 -18.10 12.34
N GLY A 174 -2.28 -17.07 11.54
CA GLY A 174 -0.98 -16.45 11.28
C GLY A 174 -0.85 -16.01 9.82
N PHE A 175 0.37 -16.02 9.31
CA PHE A 175 0.67 -15.74 7.91
C PHE A 175 1.37 -16.93 7.29
N ASP A 176 0.61 -17.69 6.50
CA ASP A 176 1.07 -18.88 5.81
C ASP A 176 1.55 -18.52 4.40
N LEU A 177 2.87 -18.52 4.21
CA LEU A 177 3.50 -18.19 2.94
C LEU A 177 3.28 -19.27 1.89
N CYS A 178 3.29 -20.56 2.23
CA CYS A 178 3.25 -21.63 1.24
C CYS A 178 1.83 -22.06 0.87
N ASN A 179 0.86 -21.86 1.77
CA ASN A 179 -0.53 -22.32 1.58
C ASN A 179 -1.53 -21.15 1.45
N GLY A 180 -1.17 -19.96 1.90
CA GLY A 180 -2.06 -18.80 1.94
C GLY A 180 -2.21 -18.02 0.62
N ALA A 181 -1.49 -18.42 -0.43
CA ALA A 181 -1.47 -17.69 -1.72
C ALA A 181 -2.81 -17.75 -2.48
N GLY A 182 -3.75 -18.60 -2.09
CA GLY A 182 -5.02 -18.85 -2.80
C GLY A 182 -4.89 -19.79 -4.01
N ARG A 183 -3.66 -20.20 -4.33
CA ARG A 183 -3.31 -21.26 -5.29
C ARG A 183 -2.16 -22.09 -4.71
N PRO A 184 -1.99 -23.36 -5.09
CA PRO A 184 -0.86 -24.17 -4.64
C PRO A 184 0.47 -23.52 -5.02
N VAL A 185 1.32 -23.23 -4.03
CA VAL A 185 2.72 -22.83 -4.24
C VAL A 185 3.53 -24.11 -4.45
N GLY A 186 4.40 -24.13 -5.46
CA GLY A 186 5.28 -25.27 -5.70
C GLY A 186 6.37 -25.39 -4.64
N PRO A 187 7.10 -26.52 -4.59
CA PRO A 187 8.30 -26.62 -3.75
C PRO A 187 9.45 -25.79 -4.32
N GLY A 188 10.27 -25.23 -3.42
CA GLY A 188 11.46 -24.46 -3.79
C GLY A 188 11.44 -23.02 -3.30
N PHE A 189 12.27 -22.17 -3.91
CA PHE A 189 12.37 -20.76 -3.56
C PHE A 189 11.36 -19.93 -4.33
N HIS A 190 10.71 -19.01 -3.62
CA HIS A 190 9.69 -18.10 -4.12
C HIS A 190 10.00 -16.67 -3.71
N THR A 191 9.41 -15.73 -4.45
CA THR A 191 9.45 -14.31 -4.09
C THR A 191 8.06 -13.80 -3.76
N LEU A 192 7.93 -13.08 -2.66
CA LEU A 192 6.74 -12.31 -2.31
C LEU A 192 7.10 -10.82 -2.39
N SER A 193 6.55 -10.14 -3.39
CA SER A 193 6.69 -8.69 -3.53
C SER A 193 5.41 -8.02 -3.03
N ILE A 194 5.52 -7.20 -1.99
CA ILE A 194 4.46 -6.31 -1.56
C ILE A 194 4.66 -4.97 -2.25
N ILE A 195 3.69 -4.55 -3.05
CA ILE A 195 3.69 -3.26 -3.74
C ILE A 195 2.62 -2.36 -3.13
N ALA A 196 2.94 -1.11 -2.87
CA ALA A 196 1.98 -0.12 -2.39
C ALA A 196 1.93 1.08 -3.36
N SER A 197 0.73 1.61 -3.61
CA SER A 197 0.51 2.73 -4.54
C SER A 197 -0.61 3.63 -4.06
N ASP A 198 -0.49 4.91 -4.40
CA ASP A 198 -1.44 6.01 -4.17
C ASP A 198 -2.67 5.97 -5.09
N ARG A 199 -2.72 5.04 -6.04
CA ARG A 199 -3.77 4.99 -7.06
C ARG A 199 -4.48 3.66 -7.16
N LEU A 200 -5.60 3.72 -7.89
CA LEU A 200 -6.31 2.52 -8.30
C LEU A 200 -5.37 1.68 -9.14
N TRP A 201 -5.32 0.40 -8.79
CA TRP A 201 -4.39 -0.61 -9.28
C TRP A 201 -5.16 -1.78 -9.86
N PHE A 202 -6.35 -1.42 -10.36
CA PHE A 202 -7.22 -2.28 -11.11
C PHE A 202 -7.81 -1.51 -12.29
N LYS A 203 -7.92 -2.17 -13.44
CA LYS A 203 -8.71 -1.65 -14.56
C LYS A 203 -10.09 -2.26 -14.50
N ARG A 204 -11.11 -1.44 -14.64
CA ARG A 204 -12.48 -1.91 -14.86
C ARG A 204 -12.84 -1.69 -16.32
N GLU A 205 -13.36 -2.72 -16.96
CA GLU A 205 -13.99 -2.57 -18.26
C GLU A 205 -15.49 -2.70 -18.10
N THR A 206 -16.21 -1.94 -18.91
CA THR A 206 -17.66 -2.08 -19.00
C THR A 206 -17.95 -3.27 -19.89
N GLN A 207 -18.45 -4.34 -19.31
CA GLN A 207 -18.94 -5.47 -20.06
C GLN A 207 -20.43 -5.26 -20.34
N THR A 208 -20.80 -5.27 -21.62
CA THR A 208 -22.20 -5.22 -22.03
C THR A 208 -22.68 -6.65 -22.22
N GLY A 209 -23.53 -7.13 -21.32
CA GLY A 209 -24.14 -8.46 -21.46
C GLY A 209 -25.09 -8.53 -22.66
N ASP A 210 -25.44 -9.74 -23.09
CA ASP A 210 -26.33 -9.99 -24.25
C ASP A 210 -27.72 -9.32 -24.12
N THR A 211 -28.12 -8.96 -22.91
CA THR A 211 -29.37 -8.26 -22.59
C THR A 211 -29.25 -6.73 -22.65
N GLY A 212 -28.07 -6.19 -22.98
CA GLY A 212 -27.77 -4.75 -22.91
C GLY A 212 -27.53 -4.23 -21.50
N THR A 213 -27.36 -5.12 -20.51
CA THR A 213 -27.04 -4.72 -19.14
C THR A 213 -25.54 -4.46 -19.05
N GLU A 214 -25.16 -3.26 -18.63
CA GLU A 214 -23.77 -2.89 -18.39
C GLU A 214 -23.35 -3.31 -16.98
N SER A 215 -22.26 -4.06 -16.88
CA SER A 215 -21.60 -4.38 -15.61
C SER A 215 -20.14 -3.94 -15.68
N MET A 216 -19.63 -3.37 -14.58
CA MET A 216 -18.19 -3.13 -14.47
C MET A 216 -17.50 -4.39 -13.96
N GLU A 217 -16.65 -4.99 -14.77
CA GLU A 217 -15.81 -6.12 -14.38
C GLU A 217 -14.38 -5.63 -14.15
N VAL A 218 -13.72 -6.16 -13.10
CA VAL A 218 -12.30 -5.91 -12.87
C VAL A 218 -11.51 -6.80 -13.83
N VAL A 219 -10.86 -6.20 -14.83
CA VAL A 219 -10.13 -6.91 -15.90
C VAL A 219 -8.64 -7.04 -15.59
N GLN A 220 -8.12 -6.19 -14.71
CA GLN A 220 -6.74 -6.20 -14.25
C GLN A 220 -6.72 -5.78 -12.79
N ASP A 221 -5.90 -6.42 -11.96
CA ASP A 221 -5.71 -6.16 -10.53
C ASP A 221 -4.22 -6.37 -10.24
N GLY A 222 -3.59 -5.58 -9.38
CA GLY A 222 -2.16 -5.75 -9.05
C GLY A 222 -1.16 -4.86 -9.79
N VAL A 223 -1.60 -3.95 -10.69
CA VAL A 223 -0.68 -3.14 -11.52
C VAL A 223 -0.98 -1.65 -11.33
N PRO A 224 -0.01 -0.84 -10.84
CA PRO A 224 -0.20 0.60 -10.68
C PRO A 224 -0.32 1.29 -12.04
N ASP A 225 -1.22 2.27 -12.16
CA ASP A 225 -1.38 3.07 -13.37
C ASP A 225 -0.28 4.15 -13.47
N ILE A 226 0.94 3.72 -13.82
CA ILE A 226 2.11 4.60 -13.96
C ILE A 226 1.85 5.67 -15.03
N ALA A 227 1.11 5.34 -16.09
CA ALA A 227 0.79 6.28 -17.16
C ALA A 227 -0.11 7.43 -16.68
N ALA A 228 -0.98 7.17 -15.70
CA ALA A 228 -1.77 8.18 -15.03
C ALA A 228 -0.99 8.95 -13.95
N GLY A 229 0.28 8.61 -13.66
CA GLY A 229 1.10 9.29 -12.67
C GLY A 229 1.06 8.67 -11.27
N ALA A 230 0.72 7.39 -11.15
CA ALA A 230 0.81 6.65 -9.88
C ALA A 230 2.26 6.61 -9.37
N THR A 231 2.45 6.88 -8.08
CA THR A 231 3.69 6.54 -7.38
C THR A 231 3.51 5.22 -6.65
N TYR A 232 4.59 4.46 -6.57
CA TYR A 232 4.57 3.17 -5.89
C TYR A 232 5.95 2.84 -5.33
N ASP A 233 5.94 1.98 -4.32
CA ASP A 233 7.14 1.37 -3.77
C ASP A 233 6.92 -0.14 -3.60
N VAL A 234 8.02 -0.90 -3.52
CA VAL A 234 8.00 -2.36 -3.47
C VAL A 234 8.96 -2.88 -2.42
N GLN A 235 8.46 -3.74 -1.53
CA GLN A 235 9.27 -4.54 -0.61
C GLN A 235 9.19 -6.02 -1.01
N THR A 236 10.34 -6.67 -1.18
CA THR A 236 10.40 -8.07 -1.64
C THR A 236 11.04 -8.97 -0.60
N TYR A 237 10.40 -10.12 -0.40
CA TYR A 237 10.84 -11.20 0.46
C TYR A 237 11.13 -12.44 -0.37
N VAL A 238 12.16 -13.20 0.03
CA VAL A 238 12.50 -14.49 -0.54
C VAL A 238 12.30 -15.54 0.53
N PHE A 239 11.58 -16.61 0.20
CA PHE A 239 11.28 -17.70 1.11
C PHE A 239 11.35 -19.04 0.39
N LYS A 240 11.39 -20.13 1.16
CA LYS A 240 11.42 -21.49 0.61
C LYS A 240 10.23 -22.29 1.13
N CYS A 241 9.55 -22.99 0.23
CA CYS A 241 8.53 -23.97 0.55
C CYS A 241 9.10 -25.39 0.48
N LEU A 242 8.94 -26.14 1.58
CA LEU A 242 9.33 -27.55 1.72
C LEU A 242 8.16 -28.47 1.39
N GLU A 243 8.45 -29.67 0.90
CA GLU A 243 7.41 -30.68 0.64
C GLU A 243 7.03 -31.42 1.92
N GLU A 244 5.77 -31.85 2.01
CA GLU A 244 5.33 -32.74 3.10
C GLU A 244 6.17 -34.04 3.08
N GLY A 245 6.93 -34.27 4.14
CA GLY A 245 7.86 -35.40 4.25
C GLY A 245 9.35 -35.01 4.17
N ASP A 246 9.66 -33.75 3.84
CA ASP A 246 10.99 -33.20 4.05
C ASP A 246 11.31 -33.09 5.55
N ASP A 247 12.60 -33.20 5.88
CA ASP A 247 13.07 -32.92 7.23
C ASP A 247 12.66 -31.48 7.62
N PHE A 248 12.20 -31.31 8.87
CA PHE A 248 11.71 -30.04 9.43
C PHE A 248 10.38 -29.53 8.89
N CYS A 249 9.73 -30.25 7.97
CA CYS A 249 8.41 -29.86 7.52
C CYS A 249 7.31 -30.35 8.48
N GLU A 250 6.65 -29.42 9.18
CA GLU A 250 5.61 -29.70 10.17
C GLU A 250 4.26 -29.11 9.75
N CYS A 251 3.33 -29.99 9.35
CA CYS A 251 1.93 -29.62 9.09
C CYS A 251 1.03 -30.06 10.24
N ALA A 252 0.17 -29.15 10.70
CA ALA A 252 -0.85 -29.41 11.70
C ALA A 252 -2.24 -29.52 11.06
N ASP A 253 -3.09 -30.41 11.57
CA ASP A 253 -4.50 -30.45 11.16
C ASP A 253 -5.21 -29.19 11.66
N ILE A 254 -6.07 -28.60 10.82
CA ILE A 254 -6.95 -27.50 11.23
C ILE A 254 -7.97 -28.09 12.20
N THR A 255 -7.78 -27.88 13.50
CA THR A 255 -8.80 -28.23 14.48
C THR A 255 -9.91 -27.18 14.38
N ASP A 256 -11.06 -27.59 13.86
CA ASP A 256 -12.29 -26.79 13.80
C ASP A 256 -12.51 -26.10 15.17
N PRO A 257 -12.64 -24.75 15.23
CA PRO A 257 -12.81 -24.01 16.49
C PRO A 257 -14.10 -24.33 17.24
#